data_AF-A0A6A9QT46-F1
#
_entry.id   AF-A0A6A9QT46-F1
#
_cell.length_a   1.000
_cell.length_b   1.000
_cell.length_c   1.000
_cell.angle_alpha   90.00
_cell.angle_beta   90.00
_cell.angle_gamma   90.00
#
_symmetry.space_group_name_H-M   'P 1'
#
loop_
_entity.id
_entity.type
_entity.pdbx_description
1 polymer ?
#
loop_
_entity_poly.entity_id
_entity_poly.type
_entity_poly.pdbx_seq_one_letter_code
_entity_poly.pdbx_strand_id
1 'polypeptide(L)'
;MPLQGEPKPLPIGGKCNYLCPYFRCNKKALLIQQKYNKGNPQKVGWCRWVGDTCITGDCQYAYCEKRALLPGNKCAFANSRKNEDDLEKDLAGDDEVDKVKDIISKKFGKRDIDII
;
A
#
# COMPACT_ATOMS: atom_id res chain seq x y z
N MET A 1 6.26 1.34 0.95
CA MET A 1 6.36 1.00 2.38
C MET A 1 6.30 2.29 3.21
N PRO A 2 5.60 2.37 4.36
CA PRO A 2 5.68 3.55 5.24
C PRO A 2 7.11 3.69 5.81
N LEU A 3 7.58 4.94 5.96
CA LEU A 3 8.91 5.21 6.52
C LEU A 3 8.95 4.89 8.02
N GLN A 4 10.14 4.63 8.56
CA GLN A 4 10.32 4.36 9.99
C GLN A 4 9.80 5.54 10.82
N GLY A 5 8.84 5.28 11.72
CA GLY A 5 8.18 6.28 12.55
C GLY A 5 6.84 6.83 12.02
N GLU A 6 6.45 6.52 10.77
CA GLU A 6 5.14 6.91 10.25
C GLU A 6 4.01 5.96 10.74
N PRO A 7 2.78 6.46 10.88
CA PRO A 7 1.66 5.64 11.31
C PRO A 7 1.31 4.58 10.26
N LYS A 8 1.36 3.30 10.63
CA LYS A 8 1.12 2.19 9.69
C LYS A 8 -0.32 2.19 9.17
N PRO A 9 -0.54 1.94 7.87
CA PRO A 9 -1.89 1.78 7.34
C PRO A 9 -2.50 0.47 7.87
N LEU A 10 -3.79 0.50 8.22
CA LEU A 10 -4.54 -0.66 8.71
C LEU A 10 -5.73 -0.93 7.78
N PRO A 11 -5.55 -1.64 6.66
CA PRO A 11 -6.65 -2.04 5.79
C PRO A 11 -7.61 -2.99 6.53
N ILE A 12 -8.91 -2.86 6.30
CA ILE A 12 -9.92 -3.75 6.88
C ILE A 12 -10.41 -4.66 5.76
N GLY A 13 -10.18 -5.98 5.88
CA GLY A 13 -10.51 -6.93 4.82
C GLY A 13 -9.83 -6.62 3.48
N GLY A 14 -8.62 -6.06 3.51
CA GLY A 14 -7.87 -5.64 2.32
C GLY A 14 -8.33 -4.32 1.68
N LYS A 15 -9.33 -3.65 2.26
CA LYS A 15 -9.88 -2.39 1.76
C LYS A 15 -9.39 -1.18 2.55
N CYS A 16 -9.39 -0.01 1.90
CA CYS A 16 -9.19 1.25 2.60
C CYS A 16 -10.36 1.53 3.55
N ASN A 17 -10.12 2.36 4.57
CA ASN A 17 -11.14 2.82 5.51
C ASN A 17 -10.89 4.29 5.88
N TYR A 18 -11.93 5.00 6.30
CA TYR A 18 -11.90 6.43 6.62
C TYR A 18 -11.09 6.78 7.88
N LEU A 19 -10.68 5.79 8.68
CA LEU A 19 -9.80 5.98 9.84
C LEU A 19 -8.32 5.78 9.49
N CYS A 20 -8.01 5.36 8.26
CA CYS A 20 -6.65 5.19 7.82
C CYS A 20 -5.90 6.55 7.87
N PRO A 21 -4.70 6.61 8.48
CA PRO A 21 -3.92 7.85 8.61
C PRO A 21 -3.64 8.56 7.28
N TYR A 22 -3.64 7.82 6.17
CA TYR A 22 -3.35 8.33 4.83
C TYR A 22 -4.59 8.50 3.95
N PHE A 23 -5.78 8.14 4.43
CA PHE A 23 -7.01 8.34 3.67
C PHE A 23 -7.41 9.82 3.68
N ARG A 24 -7.74 10.37 2.51
CA ARG A 24 -8.10 11.77 2.35
C ARG A 24 -9.29 11.91 1.39
N CYS A 25 -10.02 13.01 1.58
CA CYS A 25 -11.13 13.42 0.72
C CYS A 25 -10.78 14.75 0.05
N ASN A 26 -10.74 14.78 -1.28
CA ASN A 26 -10.42 15.99 -2.06
C ASN A 26 -11.40 17.15 -1.79
N LYS A 27 -12.67 16.85 -1.50
CA LYS A 27 -13.69 17.85 -1.14
C LYS A 27 -13.60 18.34 0.31
N LYS A 28 -12.66 17.82 1.12
CA LYS A 28 -12.54 18.10 2.57
C LYS A 28 -13.85 17.91 3.34
N ALA A 29 -14.73 17.03 2.83
CA ALA A 29 -16.06 16.81 3.36
C ALA A 29 -16.11 15.74 4.46
N LEU A 30 -15.09 14.89 4.55
CA LEU A 30 -14.98 13.85 5.58
C LEU A 30 -14.86 14.47 6.98
N LEU A 31 -15.71 14.03 7.89
CA LEU A 31 -15.70 14.33 9.31
C LEU A 31 -15.77 13.00 10.07
N ILE A 32 -14.93 12.83 11.10
CA ILE A 32 -15.05 11.67 11.99
C ILE A 32 -15.95 12.04 13.16
N GLN A 33 -17.09 11.37 13.27
CA GLN A 33 -18.05 11.56 14.35
C GLN A 33 -17.97 10.38 15.32
N GLN A 34 -18.24 10.64 16.60
CA GLN A 34 -18.46 9.58 17.58
C GLN A 34 -19.98 9.32 17.67
N LYS A 35 -20.42 8.13 17.30
CA LYS A 35 -21.81 7.67 17.47
C LYS A 35 -21.85 6.56 18.49
N TYR A 36 -22.89 6.51 19.31
CA TYR A 36 -23.07 5.43 20.28
C TYR A 36 -23.98 4.37 19.69
N ASN A 37 -23.49 3.14 19.61
CA ASN A 37 -24.27 1.98 19.20
C ASN A 37 -24.41 1.05 20.39
N LYS A 38 -25.64 0.90 20.92
CA LYS A 38 -25.93 0.13 22.14
C LYS A 38 -25.01 0.49 23.32
N GLY A 39 -24.76 1.80 23.51
CA GLY A 39 -23.88 2.31 24.56
C GLY A 39 -22.38 2.28 24.23
N ASN A 40 -21.95 1.61 23.16
CA ASN A 40 -20.54 1.58 22.77
C ASN A 40 -20.20 2.74 21.82
N PRO A 41 -19.20 3.59 22.12
CA PRO A 41 -18.77 4.64 21.21
C PRO A 41 -18.07 4.03 19.99
N GLN A 42 -18.53 4.41 18.80
CA GLN A 42 -17.96 4.02 17.52
C GLN A 42 -17.62 5.25 16.70
N LYS A 43 -16.43 5.26 16.10
CA LYS A 43 -16.00 6.30 15.17
C LYS A 43 -16.59 6.02 13.79
N VAL A 44 -17.41 6.93 13.29
CA VAL A 44 -18.08 6.84 11.99
C VAL A 44 -17.61 7.98 11.10
N GLY A 45 -17.23 7.65 9.87
CA GLY A 45 -16.94 8.64 8.85
C GLY A 45 -18.23 9.24 8.30
N TRP A 46 -18.37 10.56 8.35
CA TRP A 46 -19.52 11.32 7.86
C TRP A 46 -19.09 12.26 6.73
N CYS A 47 -19.84 12.27 5.64
CA CYS A 47 -19.63 13.17 4.52
C CYS A 47 -20.52 14.41 4.67
N ARG A 48 -19.94 15.55 5.02
CA ARG A 48 -20.69 16.81 5.21
C ARG A 48 -21.28 17.38 3.91
N TRP A 49 -20.76 16.97 2.75
CA TRP A 49 -21.25 17.45 1.46
C TRP A 49 -22.53 16.73 1.03
N VAL A 50 -22.58 15.40 1.20
CA VAL A 50 -23.77 14.59 0.90
C VAL A 50 -24.77 14.59 2.06
N GLY A 51 -24.27 14.69 3.31
CA GLY A 51 -25.08 14.52 4.50
C GLY A 51 -25.33 13.06 4.86
N ASP A 52 -24.41 12.16 4.54
CA ASP A 52 -24.52 10.72 4.82
C ASP A 52 -23.16 10.09 5.21
N THR A 53 -23.17 8.81 5.56
CA THR A 53 -22.01 7.99 5.89
C THR A 53 -21.00 7.97 4.75
N CYS A 54 -19.72 8.07 5.09
CA CYS A 54 -18.63 8.03 4.12
C CYS A 54 -18.47 6.62 3.54
N ILE A 55 -18.60 6.50 2.22
CA ILE A 55 -18.36 5.25 1.46
C ILE A 55 -16.87 4.94 1.22
N THR A 56 -15.97 5.69 1.85
CA THR A 56 -14.52 5.48 1.77
C THR A 56 -13.99 5.47 0.32
N GLY A 57 -13.25 4.44 -0.10
CA GLY A 57 -12.50 4.43 -1.35
C GLY A 57 -13.35 4.19 -2.59
N ASP A 58 -14.64 3.93 -2.41
CA ASP A 58 -15.62 3.89 -3.50
C ASP A 58 -16.07 5.31 -3.91
N CYS A 59 -15.70 6.33 -3.14
CA CYS A 59 -15.98 7.73 -3.48
C CYS A 59 -14.99 8.25 -4.54
N GLN A 60 -15.51 8.91 -5.58
CA GLN A 60 -14.70 9.57 -6.61
C GLN A 60 -13.72 10.64 -6.07
N TYR A 61 -13.99 11.19 -4.89
CA TYR A 61 -13.15 12.20 -4.24
C TYR A 61 -12.19 11.59 -3.21
N ALA A 62 -12.20 10.28 -3.03
CA ALA A 62 -11.29 9.59 -2.13
C ALA A 62 -9.93 9.41 -2.78
N TYR A 63 -8.88 9.61 -1.99
CA TYR A 63 -7.53 9.27 -2.41
C TYR A 63 -6.70 8.87 -1.19
N CYS A 64 -5.62 8.14 -1.46
CA CYS A 64 -4.60 7.83 -0.46
C CYS A 64 -3.42 8.76 -0.66
N GLU A 65 -2.98 9.42 0.40
CA GLU A 65 -1.80 10.29 0.39
C GLU A 65 -0.53 9.54 -0.04
N LYS A 66 -0.45 8.24 0.31
CA LYS A 66 0.63 7.33 -0.12
C LYS A 66 0.34 6.62 -1.46
N ARG A 67 -0.67 7.07 -2.22
CA ARG A 67 -1.06 6.51 -3.53
C ARG A 67 -1.36 5.01 -3.54
N ALA A 68 -1.84 4.48 -2.41
CA ALA A 68 -2.12 3.05 -2.22
C ALA A 68 -3.60 2.66 -2.40
N LEU A 69 -4.47 3.59 -2.80
CA LEU A 69 -5.88 3.29 -3.08
C LEU A 69 -6.01 2.79 -4.52
N LEU A 70 -6.41 1.53 -4.68
CA LEU A 70 -6.63 0.88 -5.96
C LEU A 70 -8.15 0.85 -6.30
N PRO A 71 -8.52 0.64 -7.57
CA PRO A 71 -9.92 0.51 -7.98
C PRO A 71 -10.69 -0.54 -7.15
N GLY A 72 -11.96 -0.24 -6.86
CA GLY A 72 -12.80 -1.08 -5.99
C GLY A 72 -12.41 -1.02 -4.51
N ASN A 73 -11.88 0.12 -4.05
CA ASN A 73 -11.55 0.40 -2.66
C ASN A 73 -10.49 -0.55 -2.06
N LYS A 74 -9.63 -1.13 -2.90
CA LYS A 74 -8.55 -2.04 -2.46
C LYS A 74 -7.34 -1.24 -1.99
N CYS A 75 -6.64 -1.72 -0.96
CA CYS A 75 -5.44 -1.08 -0.45
C CYS A 75 -4.18 -1.83 -0.88
N ALA A 76 -3.24 -1.17 -1.58
CA ALA A 76 -1.99 -1.79 -2.01
C ALA A 76 -1.14 -2.31 -0.84
N PHE A 77 -1.22 -1.67 0.33
CA PHE A 77 -0.54 -2.14 1.55
C PHE A 77 -1.11 -3.46 2.12
N ALA A 78 -2.30 -3.88 1.68
CA ALA A 78 -2.81 -5.21 2.02
C ALA A 78 -2.20 -6.32 1.16
N ASN A 79 -1.77 -5.99 -0.07
CA ASN A 79 -1.27 -6.94 -1.06
C ASN A 79 0.26 -7.07 -1.06
N SER A 80 0.97 -6.06 -0.56
CA SER A 80 2.45 -6.04 -0.60
C SER A 80 3.09 -7.16 0.21
N ARG A 81 2.42 -7.69 1.25
CA ARG A 81 2.95 -8.82 2.04
C ARG A 81 3.02 -10.15 1.29
N LYS A 82 2.41 -10.27 0.11
CA LYS A 82 2.46 -11.50 -0.69
C LYS A 82 3.55 -11.50 -1.76
N ASN A 83 4.10 -10.35 -2.14
CA ASN A 83 4.95 -10.23 -3.34
C ASN A 83 6.45 -10.12 -3.06
N GLU A 84 6.90 -9.85 -1.83
CA GLU A 84 8.35 -9.83 -1.55
C GLU A 84 8.97 -11.21 -1.79
N ASP A 85 8.29 -12.28 -1.37
CA ASP A 85 8.77 -13.66 -1.56
C ASP A 85 8.75 -14.12 -3.03
N ASP A 86 7.88 -13.55 -3.87
CA ASP A 86 7.75 -13.90 -5.29
C ASP A 86 8.72 -13.10 -6.17
N LEU A 87 8.97 -11.82 -5.86
CA LEU A 87 9.92 -11.00 -6.62
C LEU A 87 11.37 -11.48 -6.44
N GLU A 88 11.76 -11.87 -5.21
CA GLU A 88 13.09 -12.47 -4.95
C GLU A 88 13.26 -13.80 -5.68
N LYS A 89 12.19 -14.59 -5.84
CA LYS A 89 12.22 -15.85 -6.59
C LYS A 89 12.34 -15.66 -8.09
N ASP A 90 11.64 -14.68 -8.66
CA ASP A 90 11.74 -14.38 -10.09
C ASP A 90 13.13 -13.84 -10.46
N LEU A 91 13.76 -13.03 -9.59
CA LEU A 91 15.13 -12.54 -9.77
C LEU A 91 16.21 -13.63 -9.61
N ALA A 92 15.92 -14.68 -8.83
CA ALA A 92 16.83 -15.81 -8.60
C ALA A 92 16.76 -16.88 -9.71
N GLY A 93 15.80 -16.79 -10.63
CA GLY A 93 15.49 -17.81 -11.64
C GLY A 93 16.15 -17.64 -13.01
N ASP A 94 17.03 -16.66 -13.20
CA ASP A 94 17.59 -16.39 -14.52
C ASP A 94 18.93 -17.12 -14.75
N ASP A 95 18.87 -18.27 -15.43
CA ASP A 95 20.00 -19.00 -16.05
C ASP A 95 20.91 -18.11 -16.92
N GLU A 96 20.42 -16.91 -17.28
CA GLU A 96 21.12 -15.89 -18.05
C GLU A 96 22.24 -15.21 -17.24
N VAL A 97 22.08 -15.04 -15.92
CA VAL A 97 23.07 -14.39 -15.05
C VAL A 97 24.35 -15.21 -14.97
N ASP A 98 24.22 -16.54 -14.91
CA ASP A 98 25.36 -17.45 -14.84
C ASP A 98 26.12 -17.54 -16.18
N LYS A 99 25.43 -17.51 -17.32
CA LYS A 99 26.08 -17.42 -18.65
C LYS A 99 26.86 -16.12 -18.81
N VAL A 100 26.30 -15.00 -18.35
CA VAL A 100 26.96 -13.69 -18.40
C VAL A 100 28.20 -13.68 -17.51
N LYS A 101 28.11 -14.23 -16.29
CA LYS A 101 29.27 -14.40 -15.40
C LYS A 101 30.36 -15.26 -16.04
N ASP A 102 29.99 -16.35 -16.72
CA ASP A 102 30.95 -17.27 -17.35
C ASP A 102 31.65 -16.63 -18.57
N ILE A 103 30.92 -15.85 -19.38
CA ILE A 103 31.48 -15.07 -20.50
C ILE A 103 32.44 -13.97 -19.98
N ILE A 104 32.04 -13.25 -18.93
CA ILE A 104 32.88 -12.20 -18.32
C ILE A 104 34.15 -12.82 -17.71
N SER A 105 34.01 -13.95 -17.03
CA SER A 105 35.12 -14.67 -16.39
C SER A 105 36.14 -15.17 -17.42
N LYS A 106 35.67 -15.74 -18.53
CA LYS A 106 36.51 -16.20 -19.65
C LYS A 106 37.21 -15.05 -20.37
N LYS A 107 36.58 -13.87 -20.45
CA LYS A 107 37.11 -12.72 -21.21
C LYS A 107 38.05 -11.83 -20.40
N PHE A 108 37.87 -11.73 -19.07
CA PHE A 108 38.61 -10.77 -18.24
C PHE A 108 39.55 -11.39 -17.21
N GLY A 109 39.55 -12.72 -17.03
CA GLY A 109 40.54 -13.43 -16.21
C GLY A 109 40.65 -12.86 -14.79
N LYS A 110 39.72 -13.26 -13.90
CA LYS A 110 39.68 -12.96 -12.45
C LYS A 110 40.11 -11.53 -12.08
N ARG A 111 39.15 -10.63 -12.02
CA ARG A 111 39.18 -9.53 -11.05
C ARG A 111 37.82 -9.51 -10.37
N ASP A 112 37.82 -9.79 -9.08
CA ASP A 112 36.63 -9.68 -8.22
C ASP A 112 35.99 -8.30 -8.44
N ILE A 113 34.78 -8.30 -8.99
CA ILE A 113 33.95 -7.11 -9.08
C ILE A 113 32.87 -7.30 -8.02
N ASP A 114 33.14 -6.79 -6.82
CA ASP A 114 32.12 -6.59 -5.80
C ASP A 114 31.23 -5.43 -6.25
N ILE A 115 30.01 -5.74 -6.68
CA ILE A 115 28.98 -4.75 -6.98
C ILE A 115 28.33 -4.39 -5.64
N ILE A 116 28.68 -3.22 -5.10
CA ILE A 116 28.07 -2.56 -3.93
C ILE A 116 26.67 -2.06 -4.28
#